data_AF-A0A971C6K9-F1
#
_entry.id   AF-A0A971C6K9-F1
#
_cell.length_a   1.000
_cell.length_b   1.000
_cell.length_c   1.000
_cell.angle_alpha   90.00
_cell.angle_beta   90.00
_cell.angle_gamma   90.00
#
_symmetry.space_group_name_H-M   'P 1'
#
loop_
_entity.id
_entity.type
_entity.pdbx_description
1 polymer ?
#
loop_
_entity_poly.entity_id
_entity_poly.type
_entity_poly.pdbx_seq_one_letter_code
_entity_poly.pdbx_strand_id
1 'polypeptide(L)' 'PGHVGIYIGENLFAHASRKQGVIISSMETEYYFKRYVGAKRLDLNLK' A
#
# COMPACT_ATOMS: atom_id res chain seq x y z
N PRO A 1 -9.85 6.89 -6.19
CA PRO A 1 -9.23 5.93 -5.25
C PRO A 1 -9.75 4.51 -5.50
N GLY A 2 -8.86 3.54 -5.78
CA GLY A 2 -9.28 2.18 -6.17
C GLY A 2 -8.21 1.11 -5.95
N HIS A 3 -7.25 1.38 -5.07
CA HIS A 3 -6.17 0.46 -4.72
C HIS A 3 -5.75 0.70 -3.26
N VAL A 4 -5.41 -0.37 -2.55
CA VAL A 4 -4.94 -0.33 -1.15
C VAL A 4 -3.84 -1.36 -0.96
N GLY A 5 -3.06 -1.19 0.09
CA GLY A 5 -2.07 -2.17 0.52
C GLY A 5 -1.64 -1.94 1.95
N ILE A 6 -0.88 -2.89 2.49
CA ILE A 6 -0.40 -2.88 3.87
C ILE A 6 1.05 -2.43 3.85
N TYR A 7 1.33 -1.31 4.52
CA TYR A 7 2.70 -0.85 4.71
C TYR A 7 3.47 -1.82 5.62
N ILE A 8 4.66 -2.24 5.19
CA ILE A 8 5.47 -3.25 5.90
C ILE A 8 6.83 -2.73 6.36
N GLY A 9 7.13 -1.44 6.18
CA GLY A 9 8.42 -0.83 6.51
C GLY A 9 9.27 -0.53 5.28
N GLU A 10 10.36 0.22 5.44
CA GLU A 10 11.35 0.52 4.39
C GLU A 10 10.77 1.07 3.07
N ASN A 11 9.70 1.87 3.16
CA ASN A 11 8.96 2.35 1.98
C ASN A 11 8.35 1.23 1.12
N LEU A 12 8.21 0.03 1.67
CA LEU A 12 7.59 -1.12 1.02
C LEU A 12 6.16 -1.34 1.52
N PHE A 13 5.33 -1.89 0.62
CA PHE A 13 3.97 -2.28 0.94
C PHE A 13 3.59 -3.57 0.21
N ALA A 14 2.82 -4.43 0.90
CA ALA A 14 2.22 -5.63 0.35
C ALA A 14 0.84 -5.30 -0.23
N HIS A 15 0.56 -5.73 -1.47
CA HIS A 15 -0.71 -5.46 -2.13
C HIS A 15 -1.04 -6.47 -3.24
N ALA A 16 -2.29 -6.50 -3.68
CA ALA A 16 -2.74 -7.30 -4.82
C ALA A 16 -2.57 -6.52 -6.14
N SER A 17 -1.47 -6.75 -6.85
CA SER A 17 -1.28 -6.23 -8.21
C SER A 17 -2.30 -6.83 -9.19
N ARG A 18 -2.88 -5.99 -10.03
CA ARG A 18 -3.86 -6.41 -11.06
C ARG A 18 -3.31 -7.45 -12.03
N LYS A 19 -2.01 -7.47 -12.27
CA LYS A 19 -1.35 -8.36 -13.25
C LYS A 19 -0.55 -9.49 -12.60
N GLN A 20 -0.04 -9.28 -11.40
CA GLN A 20 0.97 -10.16 -10.78
C GLN A 20 0.46 -10.88 -9.52
N GLY A 21 -0.78 -10.62 -9.10
CA GLY A 21 -1.29 -11.17 -7.85
C GLY A 21 -0.68 -10.46 -6.63
N VAL A 22 -0.50 -11.19 -5.53
CA VAL A 22 0.04 -10.63 -4.27
C VAL A 22 1.54 -10.41 -4.41
N ILE A 23 1.96 -9.16 -4.31
CA ILE A 23 3.38 -8.75 -4.42
C ILE A 23 3.74 -7.71 -3.36
N ILE A 24 5.05 -7.53 -3.18
CA ILE A 24 5.63 -6.40 -2.45
C ILE A 24 6.17 -5.40 -3.48
N SER A 25 5.88 -4.12 -3.30
CA SER A 25 6.40 -3.04 -4.14
C SER A 25 6.92 -1.90 -3.28
N SER A 26 7.82 -1.10 -3.85
CA SER A 26 8.24 0.17 -3.23
C SER A 26 7.23 1.28 -3.53
N MET A 27 6.89 2.05 -2.50
CA MET A 27 6.08 3.26 -2.59
C MET A 27 6.80 4.38 -3.34
N GLU A 28 8.12 4.32 -3.47
CA GLU A 28 8.94 5.29 -4.22
C GLU A 28 8.83 5.08 -5.74
N THR A 29 8.29 3.94 -6.18
CA THR A 29 8.01 3.71 -7.61
C THR A 29 7.11 4.81 -8.13
N GLU A 30 7.47 5.45 -9.24
CA GLU A 30 6.75 6.60 -9.80
C GLU A 30 5.24 6.39 -9.91
N TYR A 31 4.80 5.18 -10.29
CA TYR A 31 3.39 4.83 -10.38
C TYR A 31 2.64 4.98 -9.04
N TYR A 32 3.20 4.43 -7.96
CA TYR A 32 2.60 4.44 -6.62
C TYR A 32 2.80 5.78 -5.92
N PHE A 33 3.98 6.39 -6.08
CA PHE A 33 4.27 7.71 -5.54
C PHE A 33 3.28 8.77 -6.04
N LYS A 34 3.05 8.86 -7.35
CA LYS A 34 2.08 9.79 -7.96
C LYS A 34 0.63 9.51 -7.59
N ARG A 35 0.32 8.31 -7.10
CA ARG A 35 -1.06 7.86 -6.80
C ARG A 35 -1.32 7.74 -5.30
N TYR A 36 -0.35 8.07 -4.46
CA TYR A 36 -0.52 8.06 -3.03
C TYR A 36 -1.50 9.15 -2.60
N VAL A 37 -2.59 8.74 -1.96
CA VAL A 37 -3.63 9.65 -1.45
C VAL A 37 -3.47 9.88 0.05
N GLY A 38 -2.98 8.87 0.77
CA GLY A 38 -2.81 8.89 2.22
C GLY A 38 -2.71 7.49 2.80
N ALA A 39 -2.50 7.42 4.12
CA ALA A 39 -2.47 6.18 4.88
C ALA A 39 -3.33 6.32 6.13
N LYS A 40 -3.87 5.20 6.60
CA LYS A 40 -4.61 5.11 7.85
C LYS A 40 -4.04 3.96 8.68
N ARG A 41 -3.82 4.20 9.97
CA ARG A 41 -3.54 3.16 10.95
C ARG A 41 -4.86 2.72 11.57
N LEU A 42 -5.11 1.41 11.58
CA LEU A 42 -6.23 0.86 12.33
C LEU A 42 -5.86 0.89 13.81
N ASP A 43 -6.73 1.46 14.64
CA ASP A 43 -6.66 1.25 16.07
C ASP A 43 -7.32 -0.09 16.38
N LEU A 44 -6.54 -1.01 16.94
CA LEU A 44 -6.99 -2.36 17.26
C LEU A 44 -7.92 -2.40 18.48
N ASN A 45 -8.06 -1.28 19.19
CA ASN A 45 -8.89 -1.18 20.39
C ASN A 45 -10.26 -0.53 20.13
N LEU A 46 -10.54 -0.06 18.92
CA LEU A 46 -11.86 0.39 18.53
C LEU A 46 -12.78 -0.83 18.40
N LYS A 47 -13.73 -0.95 19.34
CA LYS A 47 -14.86 -1.88 19.23
C LYS A 47 -15.91 -1.36 18.25
#